data_AF-A0A2V6LGI4-F1
#
_entry.id   AF-A0A2V6LGI4-F1
#
_cell.length_a   1.000
_cell.length_b   1.000
_cell.length_c   1.000
_cell.angle_alpha   90.00
_cell.angle_beta   90.00
_cell.angle_gamma   90.00
#
_symmetry.space_group_name_H-M   'P 1'
#
loop_
_entity.id
_entity.type
_entity.pdbx_description
1 polymer ?
#
loop_
_entity_poly.entity_id
_entity_poly.type
_entity_poly.pdbx_seq_one_letter_code
_entity_poly.pdbx_strand_id
1 'polypeptide(L)'
;MAARFSKTASNGSIRTRKTRPSENAFSSTPRPISTCSRNIPRPRPGWRLAKTSCSRSTTPFMKSPNNTMKKTVTFLTLAMAIGWSQIVNAKTKTSEAKPRIEVCFVLDTTGSMGGLIEGAKQKIWSIANEMISAKPTPELKLGLIGYRDRGDEYVVKSFQLTDDIDSIYGHLRDFKAEGGGDEPESVNEALAETIEKMPWSQDRKVLKIIFLVGDAPPHLDYADGPKYPELCRIAAKKDLIINTVQCGNIAETTPIWKEIAKLSEGSYAAIAQSGGVAVIATPMDDGLARLNKKIGATLIPYGNAALQREVAAKQAFAESAPASAAADRLSYNAKTGKAVQGRGELLDALANNEVKLDAIDKKDLPKEFQELTKQEMEARIAKTRAERDSLQKEVQDLAKKRDAYIQAENKRLAEAGKGDGFDEKVAETIHQQAERKGINYTP
;
A
#
# COMPACT_ATOMS: atom_id res chain seq x y z
N MET A 1 11.81 -37.07 -55.35
CA MET A 1 11.52 -38.46 -55.80
C MET A 1 10.48 -39.01 -54.82
N ALA A 2 9.25 -39.15 -55.29
CA ALA A 2 8.07 -39.45 -54.49
C ALA A 2 7.84 -40.96 -54.36
N ALA A 3 7.33 -41.40 -53.21
CA ALA A 3 6.63 -42.68 -53.09
C ALA A 3 5.39 -42.49 -52.21
N ARG A 4 4.22 -42.59 -52.84
CA ARG A 4 2.88 -42.65 -52.25
C ARG A 4 2.66 -44.02 -51.61
N PHE A 5 1.93 -44.08 -50.50
CA PHE A 5 0.91 -45.11 -50.32
C PHE A 5 -0.30 -44.57 -49.54
N SER A 6 -1.45 -44.78 -50.16
CA SER A 6 -2.81 -44.46 -49.72
C SER A 6 -3.29 -45.51 -48.70
N LYS A 7 -4.12 -45.10 -47.73
CA LYS A 7 -5.23 -45.92 -47.24
C LYS A 7 -6.39 -45.07 -46.73
N THR A 8 -7.53 -45.45 -47.27
CA THR A 8 -8.93 -44.98 -47.22
C THR A 8 -9.57 -44.88 -45.84
N ALA A 9 -10.51 -43.94 -45.76
CA ALA A 9 -11.47 -43.71 -44.68
C ALA A 9 -12.55 -44.82 -44.57
N SER A 10 -13.06 -45.00 -43.36
CA SER A 10 -14.27 -45.78 -43.05
C SER A 10 -15.14 -44.99 -42.05
N ASN A 11 -16.39 -44.79 -42.44
CA ASN A 11 -17.47 -44.11 -41.73
C ASN A 11 -17.98 -44.94 -40.54
N GLY A 12 -18.23 -44.28 -39.40
CA GLY A 12 -18.97 -44.83 -38.26
C GLY A 12 -19.89 -43.77 -37.65
N SER A 13 -21.15 -43.75 -38.09
CA SER A 13 -22.21 -42.88 -37.59
C SER A 13 -22.76 -43.40 -36.25
N ILE A 14 -22.69 -42.59 -35.19
CA ILE A 14 -23.30 -42.86 -33.89
C ILE A 14 -24.57 -42.02 -33.74
N ARG A 15 -25.69 -42.72 -33.59
CA ARG A 15 -27.01 -42.19 -33.19
C ARG A 15 -26.95 -41.59 -31.79
N THR A 16 -27.33 -40.32 -31.64
CA THR A 16 -27.77 -39.77 -30.34
C THR A 16 -29.25 -39.41 -30.40
N ARG A 17 -29.96 -39.88 -29.37
CA ARG A 17 -31.41 -39.89 -29.22
C ARG A 17 -31.86 -38.54 -28.67
N LYS A 18 -32.80 -37.88 -29.36
CA LYS A 18 -33.53 -36.69 -28.90
C LYS A 18 -34.26 -36.98 -27.58
N THR A 19 -34.03 -36.17 -26.56
CA THR A 19 -34.92 -35.99 -25.40
C THR A 19 -35.56 -34.60 -25.49
N ARG A 20 -36.89 -34.56 -25.33
CA ARG A 20 -37.71 -33.32 -25.30
C ARG A 20 -37.49 -32.57 -23.98
N PRO A 21 -37.60 -31.23 -23.96
CA PRO A 21 -37.67 -30.47 -22.71
C PRO A 21 -39.12 -30.44 -22.19
N SER A 22 -39.28 -30.61 -20.89
CA SER A 22 -40.51 -30.40 -20.15
C SER A 22 -40.62 -28.94 -19.71
N GLU A 23 -41.73 -28.30 -20.07
CA GLU A 23 -42.21 -27.05 -19.47
C GLU A 23 -42.53 -27.27 -17.99
N ASN A 24 -42.14 -26.31 -17.14
CA ASN A 24 -42.96 -25.86 -16.01
C ASN A 24 -42.45 -24.50 -15.53
N ALA A 25 -43.23 -23.48 -15.84
CA ALA A 25 -43.16 -22.16 -15.26
C ALA A 25 -43.77 -22.19 -13.85
N PHE A 26 -43.17 -21.49 -12.90
CA PHE A 26 -43.83 -20.67 -11.86
C PHE A 26 -42.74 -20.19 -10.87
N SER A 27 -42.28 -18.95 -11.01
CA SER A 27 -41.76 -18.21 -9.85
C SER A 27 -42.17 -16.74 -9.96
N SER A 28 -43.01 -16.35 -9.00
CA SER A 28 -43.53 -15.01 -8.79
C SER A 28 -42.48 -14.18 -8.07
N THR A 29 -42.00 -13.12 -8.73
CA THR A 29 -41.22 -12.06 -8.09
C THR A 29 -42.18 -10.96 -7.60
N PRO A 30 -42.11 -10.53 -6.33
CA PRO A 30 -42.83 -9.34 -5.89
C PRO A 30 -42.01 -8.07 -6.18
N ARG A 31 -42.67 -7.09 -6.80
CA ARG A 31 -42.19 -5.71 -6.99
C ARG A 31 -42.17 -4.97 -5.64
N PRO A 32 -41.20 -4.09 -5.36
CA PRO A 32 -41.31 -3.19 -4.22
C PRO A 32 -42.22 -2.01 -4.57
N ILE A 33 -43.20 -1.79 -3.68
CA ILE A 33 -44.16 -0.70 -3.70
C ILE A 33 -43.48 0.60 -3.25
N SER A 34 -43.55 1.63 -4.08
CA SER A 34 -43.25 3.01 -3.72
C SER A 34 -44.37 3.57 -2.84
N THR A 35 -44.04 4.01 -1.63
CA THR A 35 -44.91 4.89 -0.83
C THR A 35 -44.14 6.14 -0.41
N CYS A 36 -44.59 7.28 -0.93
CA CYS A 36 -44.37 8.59 -0.34
C CYS A 36 -45.11 8.69 1.00
N SER A 37 -44.52 9.35 2.01
CA SER A 37 -45.09 10.57 2.62
C SER A 37 -44.34 11.00 3.90
N ARG A 38 -43.81 12.24 3.85
CA ARG A 38 -43.82 13.31 4.85
C ARG A 38 -43.73 12.94 6.35
N ASN A 39 -42.70 13.45 7.05
CA ASN A 39 -42.82 14.70 7.82
C ASN A 39 -41.51 15.09 8.51
N ILE A 40 -41.10 16.34 8.28
CA ILE A 40 -40.02 17.07 8.95
C ILE A 40 -40.67 18.01 9.97
N PRO A 41 -40.15 18.12 11.20
CA PRO A 41 -40.28 19.36 11.97
C PRO A 41 -38.94 20.11 12.03
N ARG A 42 -38.99 21.38 11.62
CA ARG A 42 -37.93 22.39 11.75
C ARG A 42 -37.70 22.77 13.22
N PRO A 43 -36.47 23.14 13.66
CA PRO A 43 -36.28 23.96 14.85
C PRO A 43 -36.34 25.46 14.52
N ARG A 44 -36.93 26.25 15.43
CA ARG A 44 -37.06 27.71 15.40
C ARG A 44 -35.75 28.42 15.78
N PRO A 45 -35.47 29.65 15.29
CA PRO A 45 -34.31 30.46 15.67
C PRO A 45 -34.63 31.57 16.71
N GLY A 46 -33.61 31.95 17.51
CA GLY A 46 -33.59 33.07 18.48
C GLY A 46 -33.21 32.55 19.87
N TRP A 47 -32.18 33.02 20.59
CA TRP A 47 -31.98 34.40 21.08
C TRP A 47 -30.48 34.76 21.24
N ARG A 48 -30.22 36.08 21.27
CA ARG A 48 -28.92 36.77 21.33
C ARG A 48 -28.31 36.87 22.75
N LEU A 49 -26.98 36.93 22.75
CA LEU A 49 -26.04 37.77 23.53
C LEU A 49 -26.25 37.98 25.04
N ALA A 50 -25.24 37.58 25.83
CA ALA A 50 -24.82 38.32 27.02
C ALA A 50 -23.27 38.38 27.08
N LYS A 51 -22.75 39.60 27.05
CA LYS A 51 -21.38 39.99 27.41
C LYS A 51 -21.39 40.42 28.89
N THR A 52 -20.42 39.97 29.68
CA THR A 52 -19.96 40.62 30.92
C THR A 52 -18.51 40.19 31.13
N SER A 53 -17.54 41.03 30.79
CA SER A 53 -16.95 42.11 31.59
C SER A 53 -15.84 41.63 32.54
N CYS A 54 -14.65 42.14 32.21
CA CYS A 54 -13.37 42.11 32.91
C CYS A 54 -13.46 42.65 34.35
N SER A 55 -12.64 42.12 35.26
CA SER A 55 -12.13 42.93 36.38
C SER A 55 -10.67 42.59 36.64
N ARG A 56 -9.92 43.66 36.91
CA ARG A 56 -8.47 43.79 37.07
C ARG A 56 -8.29 44.46 38.43
N SER A 57 -7.39 43.95 39.28
CA SER A 57 -6.89 44.65 40.47
C SER A 57 -5.35 44.57 40.45
N THR A 58 -4.66 45.62 40.02
CA THR A 58 -4.00 46.68 40.82
C THR A 58 -3.12 46.21 42.00
N THR A 59 -1.84 46.52 41.81
CA THR A 59 -0.61 46.47 42.65
C THR A 59 -0.67 47.39 43.89
N PRO A 60 0.29 47.33 44.85
CA PRO A 60 1.62 48.02 44.75
C PRO A 60 2.79 47.18 45.35
N PHE A 61 3.99 47.14 44.76
CA PHE A 61 5.15 48.06 44.91
C PHE A 61 5.62 48.32 46.37
N MET A 62 6.80 47.78 46.77
CA MET A 62 7.90 48.51 47.46
C MET A 62 9.10 47.63 47.88
N LYS A 63 10.29 48.09 47.45
CA LYS A 63 11.60 48.18 48.14
C LYS A 63 12.41 46.93 48.57
N SER A 64 13.57 46.79 47.93
CA SER A 64 14.87 46.36 48.52
C SER A 64 15.47 47.53 49.34
N PRO A 65 16.36 47.34 50.36
CA PRO A 65 17.79 47.01 50.12
C PRO A 65 18.52 46.15 51.18
N ASN A 66 19.63 45.53 50.73
CA ASN A 66 20.93 45.23 51.39
C ASN A 66 21.04 45.14 52.93
N ASN A 67 21.70 44.07 53.45
CA ASN A 67 23.03 44.23 54.08
C ASN A 67 23.74 42.91 54.52
N THR A 68 25.05 42.87 54.20
CA THR A 68 26.22 42.41 55.00
C THR A 68 26.26 41.04 55.69
N MET A 69 27.12 40.18 55.14
CA MET A 69 28.31 39.55 55.75
C MET A 69 28.33 39.29 57.27
N LYS A 70 28.56 38.02 57.65
CA LYS A 70 29.57 37.63 58.67
C LYS A 70 29.96 36.16 58.51
N LYS A 71 31.27 35.95 58.41
CA LYS A 71 31.99 34.68 58.30
C LYS A 71 31.96 33.94 59.65
N THR A 72 31.84 32.61 59.64
CA THR A 72 32.63 31.76 60.56
C THR A 72 32.90 30.43 59.86
N VAL A 73 34.19 30.15 59.68
CA VAL A 73 34.74 28.89 59.18
C VAL A 73 35.03 28.02 60.38
N THR A 74 34.51 26.79 60.40
CA THR A 74 35.08 25.71 61.20
C THR A 74 35.15 24.46 60.33
N PHE A 75 36.37 24.12 59.94
CA PHE A 75 36.75 22.88 59.29
C PHE A 75 37.06 21.86 60.39
N LEU A 76 36.38 20.70 60.42
CA LEU A 76 36.91 19.51 61.09
C LEU A 76 36.28 18.21 60.52
N THR A 77 37.09 17.56 59.67
CA THR A 77 37.37 16.11 59.60
C THR A 77 36.28 15.09 59.19
N LEU A 78 36.53 14.50 58.01
CA LEU A 78 36.84 13.06 57.78
C LEU A 78 35.79 12.18 57.07
N ALA A 79 36.24 11.66 55.92
CA ALA A 79 35.88 10.41 55.25
C ALA A 79 34.56 10.28 54.44
N MET A 80 34.73 9.66 53.27
CA MET A 80 33.74 9.10 52.33
C MET A 80 32.93 10.07 51.46
N ALA A 81 33.47 10.40 50.29
CA ALA A 81 32.66 10.69 49.10
C ALA A 81 33.45 10.40 47.81
N ILE A 82 33.90 9.16 47.63
CA ILE A 82 34.13 8.62 46.28
C ILE A 82 32.85 7.87 45.93
N GLY A 83 31.94 8.52 45.20
CA GLY A 83 30.71 7.86 44.78
C GLY A 83 29.55 8.83 44.59
N TRP A 84 29.50 9.41 43.39
CA TRP A 84 28.33 9.88 42.64
C TRP A 84 28.60 11.23 41.98
N SER A 85 29.35 11.18 40.89
CA SER A 85 29.14 12.13 39.80
C SER A 85 29.31 11.39 38.49
N GLN A 86 28.35 10.51 38.22
CA GLN A 86 28.03 9.99 36.90
C GLN A 86 26.52 10.18 36.75
N ILE A 87 26.09 11.44 36.62
CA ILE A 87 24.78 11.73 36.06
C ILE A 87 24.88 11.37 34.58
N VAL A 88 24.46 10.14 34.34
CA VAL A 88 23.88 9.57 33.12
C VAL A 88 23.72 10.60 32.00
N ASN A 89 24.74 10.71 31.16
CA ASN A 89 24.57 11.26 29.82
C ASN A 89 23.91 10.13 29.00
N ALA A 90 22.64 9.85 29.30
CA ALA A 90 21.79 9.02 28.45
C ALA A 90 21.60 9.81 27.16
N LYS A 91 22.53 9.59 26.23
CA LYS A 91 22.43 10.00 24.84
C LYS A 91 21.16 9.34 24.33
N THR A 92 20.04 10.04 24.40
CA THR A 92 18.84 9.69 23.66
C THR A 92 19.29 9.59 22.21
N LYS A 93 19.44 8.36 21.72
CA LYS A 93 19.49 8.10 20.29
C LYS A 93 18.16 8.64 19.77
N THR A 94 18.13 9.89 19.33
CA THR A 94 17.16 10.34 18.34
C THR A 94 17.33 9.36 17.19
N SER A 95 16.41 8.39 17.06
CA SER A 95 16.40 7.54 15.89
C SER A 95 16.27 8.48 14.71
N GLU A 96 17.23 8.46 13.79
CA GLU A 96 17.10 9.18 12.53
C GLU A 96 15.72 8.85 11.95
N ALA A 97 14.94 9.89 11.64
CA ALA A 97 13.61 9.72 11.10
C ALA A 97 13.71 8.90 9.81
N LYS A 98 12.98 7.78 9.75
CA LYS A 98 12.98 6.91 8.57
C LYS A 98 12.55 7.73 7.35
N PRO A 99 13.20 7.56 6.19
CA PRO A 99 12.73 8.16 4.97
C PRO A 99 11.29 7.71 4.67
N ARG A 100 10.55 8.55 3.96
CA ARG A 100 9.15 8.30 3.64
C ARG A 100 8.95 8.37 2.14
N ILE A 101 8.25 7.39 1.61
CA ILE A 101 7.91 7.27 0.20
C ILE A 101 6.39 7.12 0.10
N GLU A 102 5.76 7.98 -0.69
CA GLU A 102 4.33 7.91 -1.02
C GLU A 102 4.20 7.71 -2.52
N VAL A 103 3.49 6.67 -2.94
CA VAL A 103 3.34 6.32 -4.36
C VAL A 103 1.88 6.10 -4.67
N CYS A 104 1.39 6.65 -5.78
CA CYS A 104 0.07 6.36 -6.31
C CYS A 104 0.20 5.75 -7.70
N PHE A 105 -0.39 4.57 -7.90
CA PHE A 105 -0.56 3.99 -9.23
C PHE A 105 -1.87 4.48 -9.81
N VAL A 106 -1.81 5.14 -10.97
CA VAL A 106 -2.96 5.63 -11.73
C VAL A 106 -3.06 4.76 -12.96
N LEU A 107 -3.98 3.79 -12.90
CA LEU A 107 -4.08 2.71 -13.86
C LEU A 107 -5.30 2.91 -14.76
N ASP A 108 -5.05 2.79 -16.05
CA ASP A 108 -6.08 2.54 -17.03
C ASP A 108 -6.71 1.16 -16.79
N THR A 109 -8.04 1.14 -16.64
CA THR A 109 -8.82 -0.07 -16.35
C THR A 109 -9.83 -0.42 -17.44
N THR A 110 -9.57 0.07 -18.65
CA THR A 110 -10.34 -0.22 -19.87
C THR A 110 -10.04 -1.63 -20.41
N GLY A 111 -10.83 -2.09 -21.37
CA GLY A 111 -10.72 -3.45 -21.92
C GLY A 111 -9.35 -3.81 -22.49
N SER A 112 -8.64 -2.87 -23.10
CA SER A 112 -7.32 -3.09 -23.72
C SER A 112 -6.21 -3.38 -22.70
N MET A 113 -6.43 -3.02 -21.44
CA MET A 113 -5.44 -3.08 -20.35
C MET A 113 -5.44 -4.40 -19.58
N GLY A 114 -6.27 -5.38 -19.96
CA GLY A 114 -6.45 -6.64 -19.22
C GLY A 114 -5.15 -7.39 -18.92
N GLY A 115 -4.26 -7.53 -19.90
CA GLY A 115 -2.97 -8.21 -19.70
C GLY A 115 -2.07 -7.48 -18.70
N LEU A 116 -2.06 -6.15 -18.74
CA LEU A 116 -1.27 -5.33 -17.83
C LEU A 116 -1.81 -5.35 -16.41
N ILE A 117 -3.12 -5.28 -16.23
CA ILE A 117 -3.73 -5.36 -14.89
C ILE A 117 -3.35 -6.67 -14.22
N GLU A 118 -3.36 -7.79 -14.96
CA GLU A 118 -2.89 -9.07 -14.44
C GLU A 118 -1.39 -9.06 -14.10
N GLY A 119 -0.57 -8.42 -14.94
CA GLY A 119 0.84 -8.20 -14.63
C GLY A 119 1.07 -7.35 -13.37
N ALA A 120 0.34 -6.25 -13.21
CA ALA A 120 0.42 -5.37 -12.06
C ALA A 120 0.02 -6.09 -10.76
N LYS A 121 -1.04 -6.93 -10.81
CA LYS A 121 -1.43 -7.80 -9.68
C LYS A 121 -0.26 -8.69 -9.25
N GLN A 122 0.55 -9.16 -10.19
CA GLN A 122 1.67 -10.05 -9.89
C GLN A 122 2.91 -9.30 -9.36
N LYS A 123 3.11 -8.03 -9.73
CA LYS A 123 4.35 -7.28 -9.46
C LYS A 123 4.27 -6.22 -8.37
N ILE A 124 3.07 -5.86 -7.90
CA ILE A 124 2.92 -4.81 -6.87
C ILE A 124 3.83 -5.03 -5.65
N TRP A 125 3.96 -6.29 -5.20
CA TRP A 125 4.82 -6.65 -4.09
C TRP A 125 6.30 -6.58 -4.43
N SER A 126 6.70 -6.85 -5.67
CA SER A 126 8.09 -6.70 -6.12
C SER A 126 8.49 -5.23 -6.10
N ILE A 127 7.65 -4.35 -6.66
CA ILE A 127 7.87 -2.90 -6.64
C ILE A 127 7.91 -2.37 -5.20
N ALA A 128 6.98 -2.82 -4.34
CA ALA A 128 6.98 -2.43 -2.93
C ALA A 128 8.26 -2.90 -2.20
N ASN A 129 8.72 -4.14 -2.47
CA ASN A 129 9.97 -4.68 -1.95
C ASN A 129 11.18 -3.86 -2.39
N GLU A 130 11.19 -3.40 -3.65
CA GLU A 130 12.23 -2.54 -4.18
C GLU A 130 12.24 -1.20 -3.45
N MET A 131 11.09 -0.53 -3.32
CA MET A 131 11.00 0.76 -2.64
C MET A 131 11.52 0.74 -1.19
N ILE A 132 11.30 -0.37 -0.47
CA ILE A 132 11.73 -0.53 0.93
C ILE A 132 13.17 -1.08 1.09
N SER A 133 13.85 -1.39 -0.02
CA SER A 133 15.18 -2.02 0.00
C SER A 133 16.29 -1.06 0.47
N ALA A 134 16.09 0.25 0.32
CA ALA A 134 16.98 1.31 0.82
C ALA A 134 17.25 1.21 2.33
N LYS A 135 18.37 1.79 2.77
CA LYS A 135 18.78 1.82 4.19
C LYS A 135 19.05 3.24 4.66
N PRO A 136 18.45 3.70 5.78
CA PRO A 136 17.42 3.02 6.60
C PRO A 136 16.13 2.72 5.82
N THR A 137 15.46 1.61 6.15
CA THR A 137 14.26 1.13 5.43
C THR A 137 13.16 2.19 5.45
N PRO A 138 12.73 2.69 4.27
CA PRO A 138 11.69 3.70 4.17
C PRO A 138 10.32 3.23 4.67
N GLU A 139 9.53 4.17 5.17
CA GLU A 139 8.10 4.01 5.37
C GLU A 139 7.39 4.25 4.03
N LEU A 140 6.74 3.20 3.51
CA LEU A 140 6.03 3.24 2.23
C LEU A 140 4.52 3.39 2.46
N LYS A 141 3.90 4.30 1.71
CA LYS A 141 2.44 4.30 1.49
C LYS A 141 2.12 4.16 0.02
N LEU A 142 1.15 3.31 -0.28
CA LEU A 142 0.63 3.13 -1.62
C LEU A 142 -0.81 3.62 -1.73
N GLY A 143 -1.12 4.28 -2.84
CA GLY A 143 -2.45 4.64 -3.29
C GLY A 143 -2.70 4.03 -4.65
N LEU A 144 -3.97 3.92 -5.02
CA LEU A 144 -4.38 3.31 -6.27
C LEU A 144 -5.58 4.07 -6.84
N ILE A 145 -5.47 4.49 -8.09
CA ILE A 145 -6.56 5.07 -8.85
C ILE A 145 -6.75 4.21 -10.09
N GLY A 146 -7.98 3.75 -10.31
CA GLY A 146 -8.40 3.18 -11.58
C GLY A 146 -9.21 4.21 -12.35
N TYR A 147 -8.97 4.35 -13.65
CA TYR A 147 -9.80 5.19 -14.51
C TYR A 147 -10.28 4.43 -15.75
N ARG A 148 -11.37 4.93 -16.32
CA ARG A 148 -11.97 4.56 -17.62
C ARG A 148 -12.53 5.82 -18.25
N ASP A 149 -13.59 5.76 -19.06
CA ASP A 149 -14.19 6.95 -19.66
C ASP A 149 -15.60 7.33 -19.16
N ARG A 150 -16.05 8.51 -19.57
CA ARG A 150 -17.40 9.03 -19.39
C ARG A 150 -18.39 8.10 -20.10
N GLY A 151 -19.32 7.54 -19.34
CA GLY A 151 -20.32 6.60 -19.84
C GLY A 151 -20.06 5.15 -19.41
N ASP A 152 -18.86 4.86 -18.89
CA ASP A 152 -18.58 3.60 -18.23
C ASP A 152 -19.17 3.53 -16.80
N GLU A 153 -19.03 2.36 -16.16
CA GLU A 153 -19.43 2.13 -14.76
C GLU A 153 -18.85 3.21 -13.81
N TYR A 154 -17.65 3.71 -14.11
CA TYR A 154 -17.01 4.80 -13.40
C TYR A 154 -15.99 5.48 -14.30
N VAL A 155 -15.81 6.79 -14.11
CA VAL A 155 -14.69 7.53 -14.72
C VAL A 155 -13.43 7.36 -13.88
N VAL A 156 -13.56 7.48 -12.55
CA VAL A 156 -12.45 7.35 -11.59
C VAL A 156 -12.89 6.58 -10.34
N LYS A 157 -12.09 5.58 -9.94
CA LYS A 157 -12.17 4.89 -8.64
C LYS A 157 -10.89 5.18 -7.86
N SER A 158 -11.03 5.80 -6.69
CA SER A 158 -9.90 6.30 -5.89
C SER A 158 -9.77 5.53 -4.58
N PHE A 159 -8.58 4.98 -4.35
CA PHE A 159 -8.17 4.32 -3.11
C PHE A 159 -6.99 5.10 -2.51
N GLN A 160 -7.21 5.61 -1.29
CA GLN A 160 -6.30 6.55 -0.64
C GLN A 160 -4.95 5.92 -0.27
N LEU A 161 -3.93 6.77 -0.11
CA LEU A 161 -2.62 6.40 0.40
C LEU A 161 -2.71 5.69 1.76
N THR A 162 -2.20 4.46 1.83
CA THR A 162 -2.16 3.65 3.05
C THR A 162 -0.83 2.89 3.17
N ASP A 163 -0.41 2.60 4.40
CA ASP A 163 0.70 1.68 4.68
C ASP A 163 0.24 0.20 4.74
N ASP A 164 -1.05 -0.03 4.49
CA ASP A 164 -1.65 -1.35 4.35
C ASP A 164 -1.66 -1.82 2.89
N ILE A 165 -0.52 -2.39 2.48
CA ILE A 165 -0.33 -2.84 1.10
C ILE A 165 -1.25 -4.01 0.74
N ASP A 166 -1.70 -4.81 1.72
CA ASP A 166 -2.68 -5.87 1.49
C ASP A 166 -4.02 -5.29 1.00
N SER A 167 -4.44 -4.12 1.52
CA SER A 167 -5.66 -3.44 1.07
C SER A 167 -5.53 -2.98 -0.38
N ILE A 168 -4.39 -2.37 -0.75
CA ILE A 168 -4.15 -1.93 -2.13
C ILE A 168 -4.09 -3.12 -3.09
N TYR A 169 -3.42 -4.21 -2.70
CA TYR A 169 -3.41 -5.44 -3.48
C TYR A 169 -4.82 -6.04 -3.63
N GLY A 170 -5.65 -5.96 -2.59
CA GLY A 170 -7.07 -6.31 -2.63
C GLY A 170 -7.83 -5.55 -3.70
N HIS A 171 -7.77 -4.22 -3.66
CA HIS A 171 -8.41 -3.34 -4.64
C HIS A 171 -7.90 -3.59 -6.06
N LEU A 172 -6.59 -3.79 -6.22
CA LEU A 172 -5.99 -4.11 -7.51
C LEU A 172 -6.53 -5.43 -8.06
N ARG A 173 -6.69 -6.46 -7.22
CA ARG A 173 -7.28 -7.76 -7.60
C ARG A 173 -8.74 -7.65 -8.03
N ASP A 174 -9.50 -6.71 -7.45
CA ASP A 174 -10.90 -6.47 -7.78
C ASP A 174 -11.10 -5.74 -9.12
N PHE A 175 -10.07 -5.07 -9.65
CA PHE A 175 -10.16 -4.45 -10.96
C PHE A 175 -10.30 -5.50 -12.08
N LYS A 176 -11.25 -5.20 -12.97
CA LYS A 176 -11.48 -5.90 -14.24
C LYS A 176 -11.31 -4.91 -15.37
N ALA A 177 -10.58 -5.31 -16.41
CA ALA A 177 -10.48 -4.56 -17.65
C ALA A 177 -11.82 -4.63 -18.39
N GLU A 178 -12.58 -3.55 -18.36
CA GLU A 178 -13.89 -3.43 -19.01
C GLU A 178 -14.13 -1.95 -19.34
N GLY A 179 -15.12 -1.66 -20.18
CA GLY A 179 -15.39 -0.28 -20.60
C GLY A 179 -14.41 0.22 -21.66
N GLY A 180 -14.43 1.53 -21.87
CA GLY A 180 -13.85 2.20 -23.02
C GLY A 180 -14.66 1.94 -24.31
N GLY A 181 -14.02 2.14 -25.46
CA GLY A 181 -14.61 1.85 -26.78
C GLY A 181 -14.29 2.90 -27.84
N ASP A 182 -13.92 4.09 -27.39
CA ASP A 182 -13.30 5.16 -28.13
C ASP A 182 -11.90 5.47 -27.57
N GLU A 183 -11.01 5.95 -28.44
CA GLU A 183 -9.83 6.69 -28.04
C GLU A 183 -10.15 8.15 -28.36
N PRO A 184 -9.87 9.15 -27.50
CA PRO A 184 -9.07 9.15 -26.25
C PRO A 184 -9.72 8.53 -24.98
N GLU A 185 -9.02 8.60 -23.84
CA GLU A 185 -9.48 8.15 -22.51
C GLU A 185 -9.50 9.29 -21.46
N SER A 186 -10.24 9.14 -20.34
CA SER A 186 -10.36 10.16 -19.28
C SER A 186 -9.15 10.29 -18.32
N VAL A 187 -7.93 10.26 -18.86
CA VAL A 187 -6.65 10.42 -18.15
C VAL A 187 -6.58 11.72 -17.33
N ASN A 188 -7.12 12.82 -17.87
CA ASN A 188 -7.12 14.12 -17.20
C ASN A 188 -7.90 14.10 -15.88
N GLU A 189 -9.04 13.39 -15.83
CA GLU A 189 -9.87 13.26 -14.63
C GLU A 189 -9.13 12.44 -13.55
N ALA A 190 -8.43 11.38 -13.97
CA ALA A 190 -7.61 10.55 -13.09
C ALA A 190 -6.43 11.34 -12.48
N LEU A 191 -5.74 12.14 -13.30
CA LEU A 191 -4.66 13.01 -12.83
C LEU A 191 -5.19 14.09 -11.86
N ALA A 192 -6.34 14.70 -12.15
CA ALA A 192 -6.95 15.68 -11.26
C ALA A 192 -7.30 15.05 -9.90
N GLU A 193 -7.95 13.89 -9.88
CA GLU A 193 -8.24 13.14 -8.66
C GLU A 193 -6.97 12.86 -7.85
N THR A 194 -5.92 12.38 -8.53
CA THR A 194 -4.63 12.03 -7.92
C THR A 194 -3.93 13.25 -7.33
N ILE A 195 -3.88 14.37 -8.07
CA ILE A 195 -3.07 15.54 -7.68
C ILE A 195 -3.81 16.40 -6.66
N GLU A 196 -5.13 16.47 -6.74
CA GLU A 196 -5.93 17.41 -5.95
C GLU A 196 -6.57 16.78 -4.72
N LYS A 197 -7.05 15.53 -4.81
CA LYS A 197 -7.86 14.91 -3.74
C LYS A 197 -7.12 13.85 -2.93
N MET A 198 -6.08 13.22 -3.50
CA MET A 198 -5.26 12.26 -2.76
C MET A 198 -4.54 12.96 -1.57
N PRO A 199 -4.55 12.39 -0.36
CA PRO A 199 -4.02 13.02 0.85
C PRO A 199 -2.49 12.91 0.94
N TRP A 200 -1.78 13.52 -0.02
CA TRP A 200 -0.33 13.59 -0.04
C TRP A 200 0.24 14.35 1.17
N SER A 201 1.37 13.88 1.70
CA SER A 201 2.13 14.60 2.72
C SER A 201 2.48 16.01 2.25
N GLN A 202 2.43 16.99 3.16
CA GLN A 202 2.91 18.35 2.90
C GLN A 202 4.41 18.50 3.16
N ASP A 203 5.05 17.49 3.77
CA ASP A 203 6.48 17.48 4.01
C ASP A 203 7.25 17.30 2.69
N ARG A 204 8.17 18.22 2.40
CA ARG A 204 9.00 18.23 1.18
C ARG A 204 10.10 17.16 1.22
N LYS A 205 10.40 16.57 2.39
CA LYS A 205 11.35 15.45 2.53
C LYS A 205 10.77 14.12 2.06
N VAL A 206 9.45 14.00 2.01
CA VAL A 206 8.77 12.80 1.51
C VAL A 206 8.92 12.74 0.00
N LEU A 207 9.36 11.59 -0.50
CA LEU A 207 9.35 11.29 -1.93
C LEU A 207 7.91 10.97 -2.35
N LYS A 208 7.36 11.68 -3.33
CA LYS A 208 5.98 11.51 -3.79
C LYS A 208 5.96 11.25 -5.28
N ILE A 209 5.48 10.08 -5.67
CA ILE A 209 5.53 9.60 -7.04
C ILE A 209 4.14 9.18 -7.50
N ILE A 210 3.79 9.56 -8.71
CA ILE A 210 2.62 9.10 -9.45
C ILE A 210 3.13 8.25 -10.60
N PHE A 211 2.65 7.00 -10.72
CA PHE A 211 2.84 6.19 -11.92
C PHE A 211 1.54 6.20 -12.71
N LEU A 212 1.50 6.99 -13.79
CA LEU A 212 0.42 6.97 -14.77
C LEU A 212 0.68 5.84 -15.76
N VAL A 213 -0.21 4.87 -15.84
CA VAL A 213 -0.08 3.68 -16.67
C VAL A 213 -1.32 3.52 -17.54
N GLY A 214 -1.14 3.53 -18.87
CA GLY A 214 -2.22 3.44 -19.85
C GLY A 214 -1.69 3.41 -21.28
N ASP A 215 -2.56 3.14 -22.25
CA ASP A 215 -2.22 3.02 -23.68
C ASP A 215 -2.76 4.17 -24.54
N ALA A 216 -3.89 4.77 -24.18
CA ALA A 216 -4.57 5.83 -24.96
C ALA A 216 -4.27 7.27 -24.50
N PRO A 217 -4.40 8.30 -25.39
CA PRO A 217 -4.20 9.72 -25.04
C PRO A 217 -5.32 10.29 -24.14
N PRO A 218 -5.17 11.47 -23.48
CA PRO A 218 -6.25 12.09 -22.74
C PRO A 218 -7.28 12.72 -23.68
N HIS A 219 -8.54 12.78 -23.24
CA HIS A 219 -9.50 13.71 -23.81
C HIS A 219 -9.07 15.18 -23.65
N LEU A 220 -8.84 15.86 -24.77
CA LEU A 220 -8.53 17.31 -24.81
C LEU A 220 -9.71 18.16 -25.27
N ASP A 221 -10.78 17.54 -25.74
CA ASP A 221 -11.99 18.15 -26.29
C ASP A 221 -13.05 18.47 -25.23
N TYR A 222 -12.99 17.85 -24.05
CA TYR A 222 -13.87 18.18 -22.93
C TYR A 222 -13.63 19.62 -22.44
N ALA A 223 -14.52 20.54 -22.82
CA ALA A 223 -14.38 21.97 -22.54
C ALA A 223 -14.39 22.29 -21.03
N ASP A 224 -15.10 21.49 -20.24
CA ASP A 224 -15.23 21.59 -18.79
C ASP A 224 -14.27 20.66 -18.02
N GLY A 225 -13.51 19.81 -18.75
CA GLY A 225 -12.60 18.85 -18.15
C GLY A 225 -11.25 19.48 -17.75
N PRO A 226 -10.58 18.92 -16.72
CA PRO A 226 -9.23 19.34 -16.37
C PRO A 226 -8.26 19.07 -17.52
N LYS A 227 -7.13 19.78 -17.55
CA LYS A 227 -6.12 19.67 -18.62
C LYS A 227 -4.76 19.37 -18.01
N TYR A 228 -4.11 18.31 -18.49
CA TYR A 228 -2.82 17.86 -17.97
C TYR A 228 -1.75 18.97 -17.85
N PRO A 229 -1.62 19.98 -18.75
CA PRO A 229 -0.55 20.97 -18.61
C PRO A 229 -0.66 21.78 -17.32
N GLU A 230 -1.88 22.12 -16.90
CA GLU A 230 -2.08 22.84 -15.63
C GLU A 230 -1.96 21.90 -14.43
N LEU A 231 -2.49 20.67 -14.55
CA LEU A 231 -2.32 19.65 -13.52
C LEU A 231 -0.84 19.35 -13.25
N CYS A 232 0.01 19.23 -14.27
CA CYS A 232 1.45 19.06 -14.12
C CYS A 232 2.11 20.24 -13.40
N ARG A 233 1.68 21.49 -13.66
CA ARG A 233 2.17 22.65 -12.90
C ARG A 233 1.78 22.59 -11.43
N ILE A 234 0.57 22.13 -11.12
CA ILE A 234 0.11 21.93 -9.75
C ILE A 234 0.90 20.80 -9.09
N ALA A 235 1.13 19.69 -9.80
CA ALA A 235 1.93 18.56 -9.33
C ALA A 235 3.36 18.98 -8.96
N ALA A 236 4.05 19.70 -9.85
CA ALA A 236 5.38 20.23 -9.60
C ALA A 236 5.42 21.13 -8.35
N LYS A 237 4.45 22.03 -8.17
CA LYS A 237 4.35 22.87 -6.94
C LYS A 237 4.20 22.05 -5.65
N LYS A 238 3.59 20.87 -5.73
CA LYS A 238 3.38 19.92 -4.61
C LYS A 238 4.53 18.91 -4.43
N ASP A 239 5.60 19.02 -5.21
CA ASP A 239 6.69 18.03 -5.35
C ASP A 239 6.18 16.63 -5.71
N LEU A 240 5.12 16.55 -6.53
CA LEU A 240 4.61 15.30 -7.08
C LEU A 240 5.31 15.04 -8.40
N ILE A 241 6.03 13.92 -8.46
CA ILE A 241 6.71 13.47 -9.68
C ILE A 241 5.76 12.55 -10.44
N ILE A 242 5.41 12.86 -11.70
CA ILE A 242 4.58 11.99 -12.53
C ILE A 242 5.46 11.24 -13.51
N ASN A 243 5.58 9.93 -13.30
CA ASN A 243 6.15 8.99 -14.24
C ASN A 243 5.04 8.44 -15.13
N THR A 244 5.27 8.39 -16.43
CA THR A 244 4.30 7.86 -17.39
C THR A 244 4.82 6.57 -17.99
N VAL A 245 4.01 5.52 -17.92
CA VAL A 245 4.28 4.21 -18.54
C VAL A 245 3.24 4.01 -19.63
N GLN A 246 3.65 4.25 -20.87
CA GLN A 246 2.81 3.98 -22.02
C GLN A 246 2.81 2.49 -22.33
N CYS A 247 1.62 1.96 -22.53
CA CYS A 247 1.40 0.56 -22.90
C CYS A 247 1.03 0.50 -24.38
N GLY A 248 1.58 -0.47 -25.10
CA GLY A 248 1.35 -0.56 -26.53
C GLY A 248 2.07 0.51 -27.34
N ASN A 249 1.53 0.85 -28.50
CA ASN A 249 2.22 1.63 -29.54
C ASN A 249 1.36 2.70 -30.21
N ILE A 250 0.29 3.17 -29.55
CA ILE A 250 -0.52 4.28 -30.04
C ILE A 250 0.37 5.53 -30.17
N ALA A 251 0.54 6.03 -31.39
CA ALA A 251 1.56 7.03 -31.72
C ALA A 251 1.21 8.41 -31.14
N GLU A 252 -0.08 8.71 -31.08
CA GLU A 252 -0.67 9.95 -30.57
C GLU A 252 -0.46 10.10 -29.06
N THR A 253 -0.40 8.99 -28.32
CA THR A 253 -0.15 8.95 -26.87
C THR A 253 1.27 9.37 -26.52
N THR A 254 2.27 8.90 -27.26
CA THR A 254 3.70 9.10 -26.94
C THR A 254 4.13 10.55 -26.69
N PRO A 255 3.83 11.52 -27.58
CA PRO A 255 4.25 12.91 -27.35
C PRO A 255 3.63 13.50 -26.08
N ILE A 256 2.35 13.20 -25.82
CA ILE A 256 1.64 13.71 -24.64
C ILE A 256 2.22 13.09 -23.36
N TRP A 257 2.59 11.80 -23.36
CA TRP A 257 3.05 11.10 -22.16
C TRP A 257 4.44 11.63 -21.77
N LYS A 258 5.30 11.81 -22.78
CA LYS A 258 6.59 12.48 -22.60
C LYS A 258 6.44 13.90 -22.09
N GLU A 259 5.44 14.64 -22.57
CA GLU A 259 5.17 16.00 -22.09
C GLU A 259 4.71 16.01 -20.63
N ILE A 260 3.76 15.15 -20.24
CA ILE A 260 3.30 14.98 -18.85
C ILE A 260 4.50 14.71 -17.95
N ALA A 261 5.29 13.68 -18.26
CA ALA A 261 6.46 13.31 -17.45
C ALA A 261 7.45 14.47 -17.32
N LYS A 262 7.78 15.12 -18.44
CA LYS A 262 8.71 16.25 -18.47
C LYS A 262 8.23 17.43 -17.62
N LEU A 263 6.95 17.79 -17.72
CA LEU A 263 6.38 18.94 -16.99
C LEU A 263 6.32 18.71 -15.47
N SER A 264 6.40 17.46 -15.02
CA SER A 264 6.40 17.06 -13.60
C SER A 264 7.70 16.41 -13.13
N GLU A 265 8.82 16.67 -13.82
CA GLU A 265 10.17 16.17 -13.45
C GLU A 265 10.31 14.64 -13.35
N GLY A 266 9.41 13.91 -14.00
CA GLY A 266 9.38 12.45 -14.04
C GLY A 266 9.99 11.86 -15.31
N SER A 267 9.81 10.55 -15.45
CA SER A 267 10.36 9.76 -16.55
C SER A 267 9.24 9.15 -17.39
N TYR A 268 9.53 8.97 -18.67
CA TYR A 268 8.69 8.24 -19.62
C TYR A 268 9.28 6.86 -19.89
N ALA A 269 8.44 5.83 -19.83
CA ALA A 269 8.74 4.48 -20.28
C ALA A 269 7.64 3.99 -21.24
N ALA A 270 8.03 3.12 -22.17
CA ALA A 270 7.12 2.41 -23.05
C ALA A 270 7.29 0.90 -22.86
N ILE A 271 6.18 0.18 -22.75
CA ILE A 271 6.17 -1.27 -22.56
C ILE A 271 5.18 -1.93 -23.53
N ALA A 272 5.36 -3.23 -23.77
CA ALA A 272 4.43 -4.00 -24.60
C ALA A 272 3.00 -3.99 -23.99
N GLN A 273 1.97 -4.13 -24.82
CA GLN A 273 0.56 -4.14 -24.38
C GLN A 273 0.27 -5.24 -23.34
N SER A 274 0.99 -6.35 -23.40
CA SER A 274 0.91 -7.43 -22.40
C SER A 274 1.55 -7.08 -21.05
N GLY A 275 2.08 -5.86 -20.90
CA GLY A 275 2.88 -5.41 -19.77
C GLY A 275 4.33 -5.90 -19.79
N GLY A 276 4.67 -6.88 -20.64
CA GLY A 276 6.00 -7.51 -20.64
C GLY A 276 6.33 -8.26 -19.33
N VAL A 277 5.33 -8.44 -18.47
CA VAL A 277 5.49 -8.93 -17.10
C VAL A 277 5.70 -10.45 -17.12
N ALA A 278 6.92 -10.89 -16.85
CA ALA A 278 7.22 -12.31 -16.68
C ALA A 278 7.22 -12.66 -15.19
N VAL A 279 6.31 -13.55 -14.78
CA VAL A 279 6.38 -14.16 -13.44
C VAL A 279 7.40 -15.28 -13.47
N ILE A 280 8.50 -15.08 -12.76
CA ILE A 280 9.49 -16.13 -12.53
C ILE A 280 8.98 -16.97 -11.36
N ALA A 281 8.34 -18.09 -11.67
CA ALA A 281 8.04 -19.11 -10.67
C ALA A 281 9.36 -19.67 -10.12
N THR A 282 9.45 -19.82 -8.80
CA THR A 282 10.68 -20.28 -8.15
C THR A 282 10.47 -21.59 -7.40
N PRO A 283 11.49 -22.45 -7.28
CA PRO A 283 11.43 -23.65 -6.43
C PRO A 283 11.14 -23.37 -4.94
N MET A 284 11.27 -22.11 -4.51
CA MET A 284 11.10 -21.67 -3.13
C MET A 284 9.65 -21.27 -2.82
N ASP A 285 8.83 -21.01 -3.83
CA ASP A 285 7.49 -20.43 -3.68
C ASP A 285 6.57 -21.30 -2.81
N ASP A 286 6.55 -22.63 -3.01
CA ASP A 286 5.76 -23.55 -2.20
C ASP A 286 6.19 -23.58 -0.73
N GLY A 287 7.50 -23.46 -0.48
CA GLY A 287 8.05 -23.38 0.86
C GLY A 287 7.59 -22.10 1.57
N LEU A 288 7.65 -20.97 0.87
CA LEU A 288 7.16 -19.69 1.36
C LEU A 288 5.64 -19.70 1.57
N ALA A 289 4.87 -20.31 0.68
CA ALA A 289 3.42 -20.46 0.87
C ALA A 289 3.07 -21.28 2.13
N ARG A 290 3.83 -22.33 2.44
CA ARG A 290 3.67 -23.08 3.71
C ARG A 290 4.04 -22.24 4.93
N LEU A 291 5.12 -21.46 4.86
CA LEU A 291 5.52 -20.56 5.93
C LEU A 291 4.48 -19.45 6.16
N ASN A 292 3.86 -18.92 5.10
CA ASN A 292 2.79 -17.93 5.19
C ASN A 292 1.63 -18.45 6.05
N LYS A 293 1.18 -19.68 5.81
CA LYS A 293 0.11 -20.32 6.59
C LYS A 293 0.52 -20.51 8.06
N LYS A 294 1.76 -20.92 8.32
CA LYS A 294 2.27 -21.06 9.70
C LYS A 294 2.33 -19.72 10.43
N ILE A 295 2.82 -18.66 9.77
CA ILE A 295 2.82 -17.30 10.34
C ILE A 295 1.38 -16.85 10.61
N GLY A 296 0.46 -17.09 9.67
CA GLY A 296 -0.98 -16.82 9.84
C GLY A 296 -1.57 -17.46 11.09
N ALA A 297 -1.19 -18.71 11.38
CA ALA A 297 -1.64 -19.43 12.58
C ALA A 297 -1.09 -18.83 13.89
N THR A 298 -0.06 -17.98 13.84
CA THR A 298 0.47 -17.28 15.01
C THR A 298 -0.21 -15.94 15.27
N LEU A 299 -1.04 -15.42 14.36
CA LEU A 299 -1.65 -14.09 14.50
C LEU A 299 -2.55 -14.04 15.74
N ILE A 300 -2.49 -12.92 16.47
CA ILE A 300 -3.37 -12.65 17.61
C ILE A 300 -4.14 -11.36 17.30
N PRO A 301 -5.31 -11.43 16.65
CA PRO A 301 -6.10 -10.25 16.30
C PRO A 301 -6.66 -9.57 17.56
N TYR A 302 -6.44 -8.28 17.76
CA TYR A 302 -7.00 -7.51 18.88
C TYR A 302 -7.83 -6.31 18.40
N GLY A 303 -8.54 -5.68 19.33
CA GLY A 303 -9.50 -4.61 19.08
C GLY A 303 -10.92 -5.13 18.95
N ASN A 304 -11.82 -4.29 18.46
CA ASN A 304 -13.21 -4.66 18.30
C ASN A 304 -13.39 -5.82 17.28
N ALA A 305 -14.57 -6.43 17.28
CA ALA A 305 -14.87 -7.57 16.43
C ALA A 305 -14.76 -7.29 14.91
N ALA A 306 -14.86 -6.04 14.46
CA ALA A 306 -14.66 -5.71 13.05
C ALA A 306 -13.17 -5.78 12.68
N LEU A 307 -12.30 -5.19 13.50
CA LEU A 307 -10.86 -5.21 13.30
C LEU A 307 -10.29 -6.64 13.38
N GLN A 308 -10.76 -7.44 14.34
CA GLN A 308 -10.35 -8.85 14.44
C GLN A 308 -10.70 -9.65 13.17
N ARG A 309 -11.90 -9.42 12.60
CA ARG A 309 -12.30 -10.05 11.33
C ARG A 309 -11.50 -9.56 10.15
N GLU A 310 -11.12 -8.28 10.14
CA GLU A 310 -10.29 -7.69 9.08
C GLU A 310 -8.92 -8.37 9.01
N VAL A 311 -8.25 -8.55 10.15
CA VAL A 311 -6.97 -9.27 10.23
C VAL A 311 -7.11 -10.71 9.72
N ALA A 312 -8.15 -11.43 10.14
CA ALA A 312 -8.41 -12.78 9.68
C ALA A 312 -8.71 -12.84 8.16
N ALA A 313 -9.48 -11.90 7.64
CA ALA A 313 -9.81 -11.81 6.22
C ALA A 313 -8.57 -11.51 5.36
N LYS A 314 -7.69 -10.61 5.83
CA LYS A 314 -6.40 -10.32 5.16
C LYS A 314 -5.51 -11.55 5.10
N GLN A 315 -5.40 -12.30 6.20
CA GLN A 315 -4.62 -13.52 6.21
C GLN A 315 -5.21 -14.57 5.24
N ALA A 316 -6.52 -14.78 5.26
CA ALA A 316 -7.18 -15.69 4.32
C ALA A 316 -7.00 -15.24 2.86
N PHE A 317 -7.08 -13.95 2.59
CA PHE A 317 -6.86 -13.38 1.27
C PHE A 317 -5.41 -13.60 0.80
N ALA A 318 -4.43 -13.37 1.68
CA ALA A 318 -3.03 -13.62 1.40
C ALA A 318 -2.75 -15.11 1.12
N GLU A 319 -3.42 -16.03 1.82
CA GLU A 319 -3.32 -17.47 1.58
C GLU A 319 -3.98 -17.93 0.27
N SER A 320 -4.94 -17.17 -0.24
CA SER A 320 -5.59 -17.41 -1.54
C SER A 320 -4.81 -16.87 -2.74
N ALA A 321 -3.78 -16.03 -2.49
CA ALA A 321 -3.00 -15.41 -3.54
C ALA A 321 -2.13 -16.46 -4.28
N PRO A 322 -1.76 -16.21 -5.55
CA PRO A 322 -0.77 -17.02 -6.25
C PRO A 322 0.54 -17.13 -5.44
N ALA A 323 1.22 -18.28 -5.54
CA ALA A 323 2.37 -18.59 -4.70
C ALA A 323 3.51 -17.56 -4.80
N SER A 324 3.76 -17.02 -6.01
CA SER A 324 4.74 -15.96 -6.24
C SER A 324 4.37 -14.66 -5.51
N ALA A 325 3.13 -14.19 -5.63
CA ALA A 325 2.65 -13.00 -4.93
C ALA A 325 2.67 -13.19 -3.40
N ALA A 326 2.30 -14.38 -2.91
CA ALA A 326 2.40 -14.71 -1.49
C ALA A 326 3.86 -14.70 -0.99
N ALA A 327 4.80 -15.17 -1.80
CA ALA A 327 6.23 -15.14 -1.51
C ALA A 327 6.80 -13.71 -1.47
N ASP A 328 6.44 -12.85 -2.43
CA ASP A 328 6.85 -11.44 -2.45
C ASP A 328 6.26 -10.67 -1.26
N ARG A 329 4.99 -10.91 -0.94
CA ARG A 329 4.34 -10.38 0.27
C ARG A 329 5.08 -10.80 1.54
N LEU A 330 5.43 -12.08 1.67
CA LEU A 330 6.18 -12.57 2.84
C LEU A 330 7.54 -11.88 2.99
N SER A 331 8.22 -11.66 1.87
CA SER A 331 9.50 -10.96 1.82
C SER A 331 9.34 -9.50 2.26
N TYR A 332 8.28 -8.83 1.81
CA TYR A 332 7.95 -7.46 2.23
C TYR A 332 7.64 -7.38 3.74
N ASN A 333 6.78 -8.27 4.22
CA ASN A 333 6.39 -8.38 5.63
C ASN A 333 7.62 -8.61 6.53
N ALA A 334 8.52 -9.53 6.15
CA ALA A 334 9.76 -9.80 6.87
C ALA A 334 10.70 -8.59 6.93
N LYS A 335 10.82 -7.81 5.83
CA LYS A 335 11.66 -6.59 5.78
C LYS A 335 11.06 -5.42 6.58
N THR A 336 9.74 -5.37 6.71
CA THR A 336 9.01 -4.31 7.44
C THR A 336 8.69 -4.67 8.89
N GLY A 337 9.00 -5.89 9.33
CA GLY A 337 8.74 -6.35 10.70
C GLY A 337 7.26 -6.57 10.99
N LYS A 338 6.44 -6.82 9.96
CA LYS A 338 5.00 -7.10 10.08
C LYS A 338 4.74 -8.58 9.80
N ALA A 339 3.75 -9.19 10.46
CA ALA A 339 3.21 -10.50 10.11
C ALA A 339 2.07 -10.37 9.09
N VAL A 340 1.25 -9.34 9.24
CA VAL A 340 0.10 -8.97 8.39
C VAL A 340 0.08 -7.44 8.21
N GLN A 341 -0.37 -6.94 7.07
CA GLN A 341 -0.43 -5.50 6.84
C GLN A 341 -1.64 -4.85 7.55
N GLY A 342 -1.54 -3.53 7.78
CA GLY A 342 -2.51 -2.75 8.54
C GLY A 342 -2.37 -2.90 10.07
N ARG A 343 -3.46 -2.63 10.79
CA ARG A 343 -3.53 -2.64 12.27
C ARG A 343 -4.23 -3.89 12.78
N GLY A 344 -4.22 -4.08 14.09
CA GLY A 344 -5.03 -5.09 14.78
C GLY A 344 -4.32 -6.41 15.05
N GLU A 345 -3.05 -6.57 14.69
CA GLU A 345 -2.23 -7.70 15.12
C GLU A 345 -1.48 -7.35 16.41
N LEU A 346 -1.69 -8.13 17.48
CA LEU A 346 -1.24 -7.78 18.82
C LEU A 346 0.29 -7.81 18.97
N LEU A 347 0.97 -8.83 18.46
CA LEU A 347 2.42 -8.95 18.68
C LEU A 347 3.18 -7.86 17.92
N ASP A 348 2.76 -7.53 16.70
CA ASP A 348 3.31 -6.45 15.88
C ASP A 348 3.07 -5.10 16.56
N ALA A 349 1.85 -4.86 17.05
CA ALA A 349 1.51 -3.63 17.78
C ALA A 349 2.30 -3.49 19.10
N LEU A 350 2.55 -4.59 19.82
CA LEU A 350 3.42 -4.61 21.00
C LEU A 350 4.89 -4.37 20.62
N ALA A 351 5.38 -4.94 19.53
CA ALA A 351 6.75 -4.77 19.06
C ALA A 351 7.04 -3.32 18.63
N ASN A 352 6.05 -2.66 18.02
CA ASN A 352 6.13 -1.27 17.58
C ASN A 352 5.79 -0.24 18.67
N ASN A 353 5.49 -0.69 19.90
CA ASN A 353 5.03 0.16 21.01
C ASN A 353 3.75 0.97 20.70
N GLU A 354 2.90 0.46 19.79
CA GLU A 354 1.61 1.06 19.46
C GLU A 354 0.59 0.85 20.59
N VAL A 355 0.71 -0.27 21.30
CA VAL A 355 -0.12 -0.62 22.45
C VAL A 355 0.72 -1.18 23.59
N LYS A 356 0.17 -1.11 24.81
CA LYS A 356 0.71 -1.79 25.99
C LYS A 356 -0.30 -2.85 26.40
N LEU A 357 0.16 -4.06 26.72
CA LEU A 357 -0.72 -5.17 27.07
C LEU A 357 -1.70 -4.82 28.21
N ASP A 358 -1.19 -4.14 29.24
CA ASP A 358 -1.99 -3.70 30.39
C ASP A 358 -3.04 -2.62 30.08
N ALA A 359 -2.97 -1.98 28.91
CA ALA A 359 -3.89 -0.95 28.47
C ALA A 359 -5.01 -1.50 27.56
N ILE A 360 -4.99 -2.79 27.22
CA ILE A 360 -5.98 -3.41 26.35
C ILE A 360 -7.14 -3.94 27.20
N ASP A 361 -8.37 -3.54 26.87
CA ASP A 361 -9.56 -4.08 27.52
C ASP A 361 -9.71 -5.56 27.18
N LYS A 362 -10.03 -6.40 28.17
CA LYS A 362 -10.22 -7.84 27.97
C LYS A 362 -11.21 -8.15 26.84
N LYS A 363 -12.25 -7.33 26.68
CA LYS A 363 -13.26 -7.55 25.61
C LYS A 363 -12.69 -7.37 24.20
N ASP A 364 -11.58 -6.66 24.06
CA ASP A 364 -10.89 -6.37 22.79
C ASP A 364 -9.83 -7.43 22.46
N LEU A 365 -9.64 -8.44 23.32
CA LEU A 365 -8.81 -9.60 23.03
C LEU A 365 -9.66 -10.72 22.39
N PRO A 366 -9.05 -11.67 21.65
CA PRO A 366 -9.75 -12.88 21.23
C PRO A 366 -10.31 -13.65 22.41
N LYS A 367 -11.41 -14.40 22.19
CA LYS A 367 -12.13 -15.14 23.26
C LYS A 367 -11.21 -16.01 24.10
N GLU A 368 -10.28 -16.71 23.46
CA GLU A 368 -9.31 -17.59 24.11
C GLU A 368 -8.30 -16.84 25.00
N PHE A 369 -8.13 -15.53 24.83
CA PHE A 369 -7.30 -14.68 25.69
C PHE A 369 -8.10 -14.01 26.83
N GLN A 370 -9.43 -13.90 26.74
CA GLN A 370 -10.23 -13.20 27.75
C GLN A 370 -10.28 -13.97 29.09
N GLU A 371 -10.29 -15.30 28.99
CA GLU A 371 -10.33 -16.23 30.13
C GLU A 371 -8.97 -16.42 30.82
N LEU A 372 -7.88 -15.93 30.24
CA LEU A 372 -6.54 -16.09 30.80
C LEU A 372 -6.29 -15.11 31.96
N THR A 373 -5.51 -15.58 32.94
CA THR A 373 -4.84 -14.69 33.90
C THR A 373 -3.76 -13.86 33.20
N LYS A 374 -3.29 -12.79 33.84
CA LYS A 374 -2.22 -11.94 33.29
C LYS A 374 -0.95 -12.74 33.01
N GLN A 375 -0.53 -13.60 33.94
CA GLN A 375 0.67 -14.42 33.79
C GLN A 375 0.54 -15.43 32.63
N GLU A 376 -0.63 -16.07 32.48
CA GLU A 376 -0.89 -17.00 31.38
C GLU A 376 -0.92 -16.28 30.03
N MET A 377 -1.49 -15.08 29.97
CA MET A 377 -1.52 -14.24 28.78
C MET A 377 -0.11 -13.84 28.34
N GLU A 378 0.71 -13.34 29.27
CA GLU A 378 2.11 -13.00 29.01
C GLU A 378 2.91 -14.22 28.53
N ALA A 379 2.73 -15.37 29.18
CA ALA A 379 3.39 -16.61 28.78
C ALA A 379 2.94 -17.07 27.37
N ARG A 380 1.64 -16.96 27.04
CA ARG A 380 1.11 -17.29 25.71
C ARG A 380 1.67 -16.37 24.64
N ILE A 381 1.69 -15.06 24.90
CA ILE A 381 2.27 -14.04 24.00
C ILE A 381 3.76 -14.31 23.77
N ALA A 382 4.52 -14.56 24.83
CA ALA A 382 5.95 -14.85 24.72
C ALA A 382 6.23 -16.12 23.91
N LYS A 383 5.45 -17.19 24.13
CA LYS A 383 5.54 -18.44 23.36
C LYS A 383 5.24 -18.21 21.88
N THR A 384 4.13 -17.55 21.57
CA THR A 384 3.72 -17.27 20.18
C THR A 384 4.74 -16.37 19.47
N ARG A 385 5.33 -15.40 20.19
CA ARG A 385 6.41 -14.55 19.66
C ARG A 385 7.64 -15.38 19.29
N ALA A 386 8.12 -16.23 20.20
CA ALA A 386 9.27 -17.09 19.93
C ALA A 386 9.06 -18.03 18.73
N GLU A 387 7.84 -18.58 18.58
CA GLU A 387 7.45 -19.37 17.41
C GLU A 387 7.49 -18.54 16.13
N ARG A 388 6.90 -17.34 16.15
CA ARG A 388 6.88 -16.43 15.00
C ARG A 388 8.26 -15.97 14.59
N ASP A 389 9.13 -15.64 15.55
CA ASP A 389 10.51 -15.22 15.29
C ASP A 389 11.30 -16.32 14.57
N SER A 390 11.10 -17.60 14.97
CA SER A 390 11.69 -18.75 14.28
C SER A 390 11.19 -18.88 12.84
N LEU A 391 9.88 -18.76 12.63
CA LEU A 391 9.27 -18.83 11.30
C LEU A 391 9.72 -17.67 10.40
N GLN A 392 9.82 -16.46 10.94
CA GLN A 392 10.30 -15.29 10.20
C GLN A 392 11.76 -15.45 9.78
N LYS A 393 12.60 -16.10 10.60
CA LYS A 393 13.97 -16.45 10.22
C LYS A 393 14.01 -17.43 9.05
N GLU A 394 13.17 -18.46 9.07
CA GLU A 394 13.03 -19.39 7.93
C GLU A 394 12.56 -18.67 6.66
N VAL A 395 11.61 -17.73 6.78
CA VAL A 395 11.17 -16.89 5.66
C VAL A 395 12.32 -16.06 5.10
N GLN A 396 13.10 -15.39 5.96
CA GLN A 396 14.24 -14.58 5.53
C GLN A 396 15.29 -15.41 4.77
N ASP A 397 15.61 -16.60 5.27
CA ASP A 397 16.60 -17.47 4.64
C ASP A 397 16.11 -18.02 3.29
N LEU A 398 14.83 -18.35 3.18
CA LEU A 398 14.23 -18.84 1.94
C LEU A 398 14.00 -17.71 0.93
N ALA A 399 13.60 -16.53 1.38
CA ALA A 399 13.44 -15.32 0.56
C ALA A 399 14.78 -14.89 -0.06
N LYS A 400 15.89 -14.93 0.68
CA LYS A 400 17.23 -14.65 0.11
C LYS A 400 17.60 -15.58 -1.04
N LYS A 401 17.27 -16.88 -0.92
CA LYS A 401 17.48 -17.86 -2.00
C LYS A 401 16.58 -17.54 -3.20
N ARG A 402 15.35 -17.12 -2.94
CA ARG A 402 14.40 -16.69 -3.96
C ARG A 402 14.89 -15.47 -4.72
N ASP A 403 15.33 -14.43 -4.01
CA ASP A 403 15.86 -13.20 -4.60
C ASP A 403 17.08 -13.50 -5.49
N ALA A 404 18.02 -14.32 -5.01
CA ALA A 404 19.19 -14.74 -5.80
C ALA A 404 18.80 -15.52 -7.07
N TYR A 405 17.78 -16.39 -6.98
CA TYR A 405 17.27 -17.13 -8.14
C TYR A 405 16.64 -16.18 -9.16
N ILE A 406 15.79 -15.25 -8.71
CA ILE A 406 15.12 -14.28 -9.58
C ILE A 406 16.15 -13.37 -10.26
N GLN A 407 17.16 -12.90 -9.53
CA GLN A 407 18.24 -12.09 -10.12
C GLN A 407 19.01 -12.85 -11.21
N ALA A 408 19.38 -14.11 -10.94
CA ALA A 408 20.06 -14.94 -11.92
C ALA A 408 19.19 -15.19 -13.18
N GLU A 409 17.89 -15.44 -12.98
CA GLU A 409 16.96 -15.68 -14.08
C GLU A 409 16.67 -14.40 -14.88
N ASN A 410 16.50 -13.25 -14.22
CA ASN A 410 16.37 -11.95 -14.87
C ASN A 410 17.60 -11.64 -15.73
N LYS A 411 18.81 -11.87 -15.20
CA LYS A 411 20.05 -11.70 -15.97
C LYS A 411 20.07 -12.60 -17.20
N ARG A 412 19.71 -13.88 -17.04
CA ARG A 412 19.62 -14.85 -18.15
C ARG A 412 18.59 -14.44 -19.21
N LEU A 413 17.44 -13.93 -18.78
CA LEU A 413 16.39 -13.45 -19.67
C LEU A 413 16.80 -12.16 -20.41
N ALA A 414 17.45 -11.23 -19.72
CA ALA A 414 17.98 -10.01 -20.32
C ALA A 414 19.04 -10.32 -21.39
N GLU A 415 19.98 -11.23 -21.12
CA GLU A 415 20.96 -11.73 -22.09
C GLU A 415 20.30 -12.40 -23.31
N ALA A 416 19.11 -12.99 -23.13
CA ALA A 416 18.31 -13.60 -24.19
C ALA A 416 17.36 -12.61 -24.91
N GLY A 417 17.43 -11.31 -24.60
CA GLY A 417 16.54 -10.28 -25.16
C GLY A 417 15.08 -10.38 -24.70
N LYS A 418 14.82 -11.05 -23.57
CA LYS A 418 13.50 -11.28 -22.97
C LYS A 418 13.38 -10.70 -21.55
N GLY A 419 14.19 -9.69 -21.23
CA GLY A 419 14.16 -9.04 -19.92
C GLY A 419 12.82 -8.36 -19.62
N ASP A 420 12.46 -8.31 -18.34
CA ASP A 420 11.28 -7.60 -17.84
C ASP A 420 11.57 -6.09 -17.81
N GLY A 421 11.33 -5.42 -18.93
CA GLY A 421 11.63 -4.00 -19.08
C GLY A 421 10.78 -3.08 -18.21
N PHE A 422 9.65 -3.55 -17.67
CA PHE A 422 8.78 -2.73 -16.82
C PHE A 422 9.39 -2.57 -15.43
N ASP A 423 9.68 -3.68 -14.75
CA ASP A 423 10.22 -3.67 -13.39
C ASP A 423 11.57 -2.93 -13.32
N GLU A 424 12.46 -3.17 -14.29
CA GLU A 424 13.76 -2.51 -14.36
C GLU A 424 13.62 -0.99 -14.53
N LYS A 425 12.71 -0.54 -15.41
CA LYS A 425 12.48 0.90 -15.63
C LYS A 425 11.85 1.58 -14.44
N VAL A 426 10.91 0.92 -13.76
CA VAL A 426 10.30 1.42 -12.53
C VAL A 426 11.35 1.52 -11.43
N ALA A 427 12.17 0.48 -11.22
CA ALA A 427 13.24 0.48 -10.23
C ALA A 427 14.29 1.58 -10.49
N GLU A 428 14.81 1.66 -11.72
CA GLU A 428 15.78 2.69 -12.13
C GLU A 428 15.23 4.11 -11.86
N THR A 429 13.97 4.33 -12.23
CA THR A 429 13.30 5.62 -12.02
C THR A 429 13.15 5.95 -10.53
N ILE A 430 12.76 4.97 -9.71
CA ILE A 430 12.63 5.14 -8.26
C ILE A 430 13.98 5.49 -7.65
N HIS A 431 15.05 4.76 -8.00
CA HIS A 431 16.39 5.00 -7.45
C HIS A 431 16.87 6.42 -7.75
N GLN A 432 16.79 6.85 -9.00
CA GLN A 432 17.20 8.20 -9.42
C GLN A 432 16.39 9.31 -8.72
N GLN A 433 15.10 9.10 -8.48
CA GLN A 433 14.22 10.09 -7.84
C GLN A 433 14.41 10.10 -6.32
N ALA A 434 14.68 8.94 -5.73
CA ALA A 434 14.93 8.75 -4.31
C ALA A 434 16.27 9.37 -3.86
N GLU A 435 17.31 9.30 -4.69
CA GLU A 435 18.59 9.98 -4.44
C GLU A 435 18.40 11.49 -4.22
N ARG A 436 17.49 12.13 -4.97
CA ARG A 436 17.16 13.57 -4.81
C ARG A 436 16.58 13.90 -3.43
N LYS A 437 16.07 12.90 -2.70
CA LYS A 437 15.53 13.01 -1.35
C LYS A 437 16.48 12.41 -0.30
N GLY A 438 17.71 12.05 -0.67
CA GLY A 438 18.70 11.44 0.22
C GLY A 438 18.37 10.00 0.62
N ILE A 439 17.52 9.33 -0.17
CA ILE A 439 17.19 7.91 0.01
C ILE A 439 18.13 7.12 -0.89
N ASN A 440 19.09 6.44 -0.28
CA ASN A 440 20.12 5.71 -1.01
C ASN A 440 19.78 4.21 -1.05
N TYR A 441 19.74 3.66 -2.25
CA TYR A 441 19.69 2.24 -2.49
C TYR A 441 21.12 1.70 -2.51
N THR A 442 21.37 0.62 -1.79
CA THR A 442 22.68 -0.04 -1.85
C THR A 442 22.77 -0.77 -3.20
N PRO A 443 23.87 -0.61 -3.96
CA PRO A 443 24.07 -1.30 -5.23
C PRO A 443 24.04 -2.82 -5.14
#